data_AF-A0A149ZPL1-F1
#
_entry.id   AF-A0A149ZPL1-F1
#
_cell.length_a   1.000
_cell.length_b   1.000
_cell.length_c   1.000
_cell.angle_alpha   90.00
_cell.angle_beta   90.00
_cell.angle_gamma   90.00
#
_symmetry.space_group_name_H-M   'P 1'
#
loop_
_entity.id
_entity.type
_entity.pdbx_description
1 polymer ?
#
loop_
_entity_poly.entity_id
_entity_poly.type
_entity_poly.pdbx_seq_one_letter_code
_entity_poly.pdbx_strand_id
1 'polypeptide(L)'
;MNSHEYRRWQQRRRTAGIDVDPTDKRPDNEAEHLIEFASRWAPYGGATTEEILVNFGMTTRRFIERLWQVIPQSNCDQAEIRSLASAYPHHRRKTAT
;
A
#
# COMPACT_ATOMS: atom_id res chain seq x y z
N MET A 1 -23.62 0.54 23.41
CA MET A 1 -22.44 0.31 22.54
C MET A 1 -22.47 1.38 21.47
N ASN A 2 -21.63 2.42 21.59
CA ASN A 2 -21.81 3.69 20.85
C ASN A 2 -20.70 3.88 19.79
N SER A 3 -21.08 3.98 18.52
CA SER A 3 -20.21 4.08 17.33
C SER A 3 -19.29 5.31 17.26
N HIS A 4 -19.27 6.16 18.28
CA HIS A 4 -18.48 7.40 18.29
C HIS A 4 -17.07 7.25 18.91
N GLU A 5 -16.75 6.11 19.52
CA GLU A 5 -15.45 5.89 20.18
C GLU A 5 -14.37 5.29 19.28
N TYR A 6 -14.76 4.69 18.14
CA TYR A 6 -13.82 4.09 17.19
C TYR A 6 -12.86 5.12 16.54
N ARG A 7 -13.27 6.40 16.50
CA ARG A 7 -12.49 7.48 15.87
C ARG A 7 -11.27 7.93 16.68
N ARG A 8 -11.23 7.65 18.00
CA ARG A 8 -10.14 8.10 18.89
C ARG A 8 -8.93 7.15 18.95
N TRP A 9 -9.06 5.91 18.48
CA TRP A 9 -7.95 4.94 18.49
C TRP A 9 -6.94 5.13 17.36
N GLN A 10 -7.29 5.88 16.31
CA GLN A 10 -6.40 6.12 15.17
C GLN A 10 -5.30 7.17 15.43
N GLN A 11 -5.46 8.04 16.44
CA GLN A 11 -4.52 9.14 16.69
C GLN A 11 -3.40 8.81 17.68
N ARG A 12 -3.50 7.74 18.47
CA ARG A 12 -2.45 7.40 19.47
C ARG A 12 -1.23 6.66 18.90
N ARG A 13 -1.34 6.05 17.71
CA ARG A 13 -0.19 5.38 17.06
C ARG A 13 0.72 6.31 16.25
N ARG A 14 0.46 7.62 16.22
CA ARG A 14 1.35 8.58 15.51
C ARG A 14 2.48 9.15 16.35
N THR A 15 2.50 8.91 17.67
CA THR A 15 3.53 9.50 18.54
C THR A 15 4.12 8.52 19.56
N ALA A 16 3.68 7.26 19.60
CA ALA A 16 4.29 6.25 20.46
C ALA A 16 4.22 4.87 19.79
N GLY A 17 5.38 4.24 19.61
CA GLY A 17 5.48 2.81 19.32
C GLY A 17 5.76 2.45 17.87
N ILE A 18 6.89 2.91 17.35
CA ILE A 18 7.77 2.07 16.53
C ILE A 18 9.19 2.42 16.97
N ASP A 19 9.59 1.89 18.13
CA ASP A 19 10.99 1.58 18.39
C ASP A 19 11.30 0.38 17.50
N VAL A 20 11.45 0.63 16.20
CA VAL A 20 12.03 -0.34 15.27
C VAL A 20 13.51 -0.07 15.33
N ASP A 21 14.20 -1.06 15.86
CA ASP A 21 15.62 -1.29 15.72
C ASP A 21 16.14 -0.72 14.37
N PRO A 22 17.05 0.29 14.38
CA PRO A 22 17.49 0.97 13.16
C PRO A 22 18.39 0.13 12.25
N THR A 23 18.53 -1.19 12.47
CA THR A 23 19.43 -2.03 11.67
C THR A 23 18.78 -2.61 10.42
N ASP A 24 17.45 -2.61 10.30
CA ASP A 24 16.76 -2.99 9.05
C ASP A 24 16.58 -1.79 8.12
N LYS A 25 17.70 -1.34 7.54
CA LYS A 25 17.68 -0.56 6.31
C LYS A 25 17.53 -1.51 5.12
N ARG A 26 16.33 -2.01 4.85
CA ARG A 26 16.02 -2.45 3.48
C ARG A 26 14.69 -1.89 2.96
N PRO A 27 14.63 -0.56 2.73
CA PRO A 27 13.53 0.05 1.97
C PRO A 27 13.33 -0.61 0.59
N ASP A 28 14.38 -1.21 0.01
CA ASP A 28 14.28 -1.96 -1.25
C ASP A 28 13.39 -3.20 -1.15
N ASN A 29 13.31 -3.86 0.01
CA ASN A 29 12.56 -5.12 0.16
C ASN A 29 11.04 -4.88 0.26
N GLU A 30 10.60 -3.82 0.94
CA GLU A 30 9.17 -3.45 0.99
C GLU A 30 8.65 -3.08 -0.41
N ALA A 31 9.42 -2.28 -1.16
CA ALA A 31 9.07 -1.87 -2.51
C ALA A 31 8.98 -3.06 -3.48
N GLU A 32 9.98 -3.94 -3.46
CA GLU A 32 10.01 -5.15 -4.28
C GLU A 32 8.85 -6.09 -3.94
N HIS A 33 8.57 -6.34 -2.66
CA HIS A 33 7.43 -7.15 -2.23
C HIS A 33 6.07 -6.55 -2.64
N LEU A 34 5.91 -5.23 -2.59
CA LEU A 34 4.67 -4.57 -3.04
C LEU A 34 4.43 -4.79 -4.54
N ILE A 35 5.49 -4.63 -5.34
CA ILE A 35 5.41 -4.78 -6.80
C ILE A 35 5.20 -6.24 -7.16
N GLU A 36 5.98 -7.17 -6.60
CA GLU A 36 5.85 -8.61 -6.88
C GLU A 36 4.43 -9.11 -6.55
N PHE A 37 3.92 -8.73 -5.38
CA PHE A 37 2.56 -9.09 -4.97
C PHE A 37 1.53 -8.51 -5.94
N ALA A 38 1.64 -7.22 -6.29
CA ALA A 38 0.70 -6.58 -7.20
C ALA A 38 0.75 -7.23 -8.60
N SER A 39 1.94 -7.52 -9.13
CA SER A 39 2.14 -8.14 -10.43
C SER A 39 1.58 -9.57 -10.47
N ARG A 40 1.69 -10.33 -9.37
CA ARG A 40 1.07 -11.66 -9.23
C ARG A 40 -0.45 -11.62 -9.34
N TRP A 41 -1.07 -10.57 -8.79
CA TRP A 41 -2.53 -10.44 -8.74
C TRP A 41 -3.15 -9.65 -9.90
N ALA A 42 -2.35 -8.88 -10.65
CA ALA A 42 -2.82 -8.05 -11.75
C ALA A 42 -3.64 -8.81 -12.81
N PRO A 43 -3.29 -10.04 -13.25
CA PRO A 43 -4.09 -10.80 -14.21
C PRO A 43 -5.50 -11.14 -13.72
N TYR A 44 -5.73 -11.13 -12.41
CA TYR A 44 -7.02 -11.44 -11.77
C TYR A 44 -7.83 -10.19 -11.42
N GLY A 45 -7.37 -9.00 -11.86
CA GLY A 45 -8.00 -7.72 -11.52
C GLY A 45 -7.51 -7.12 -10.20
N GLY A 46 -6.45 -7.68 -9.61
CA GLY A 46 -5.85 -7.23 -8.36
C GLY A 46 -6.25 -8.06 -7.14
N ALA A 47 -5.48 -7.90 -6.08
CA ALA A 47 -5.64 -8.63 -4.83
C ALA A 47 -6.88 -8.16 -4.06
N THR A 48 -7.51 -9.08 -3.34
CA THR A 48 -8.65 -8.78 -2.48
C THR A 48 -8.22 -7.99 -1.24
N THR A 49 -9.19 -7.36 -0.58
CA THR A 49 -8.94 -6.62 0.67
C THR A 49 -8.36 -7.50 1.77
N GLU A 50 -8.81 -8.76 1.86
CA GLU A 50 -8.35 -9.72 2.86
C GLU A 50 -6.89 -10.12 2.60
N GLU A 51 -6.53 -10.41 1.35
CA GLU A 51 -5.15 -10.75 0.98
C GLU A 51 -4.18 -9.60 1.26
N ILE A 52 -4.57 -8.37 0.92
CA ILE A 52 -3.77 -7.18 1.21
C ILE A 52 -3.63 -6.99 2.74
N LEU A 53 -4.70 -7.23 3.51
CA LEU A 53 -4.68 -7.09 4.95
C LEU A 53 -3.79 -8.16 5.62
N VAL A 54 -3.87 -9.41 5.19
CA VAL A 54 -3.08 -10.52 5.73
C VAL A 54 -1.59 -10.34 5.41
N ASN A 55 -1.25 -9.93 4.19
CA ASN A 55 0.15 -9.82 3.76
C ASN A 55 0.83 -8.52 4.23
N PHE A 56 0.11 -7.40 4.29
CA PHE A 56 0.71 -6.08 4.55
C PHE A 56 0.13 -5.34 5.75
N GLY A 57 -0.92 -5.85 6.39
CA GLY A 57 -1.55 -5.21 7.54
C GLY A 57 -2.16 -3.83 7.23
N MET A 58 -2.51 -3.57 5.97
CA MET A 58 -3.05 -2.28 5.54
C MET A 58 -4.30 -2.41 4.67
N THR A 59 -5.06 -1.32 4.58
CA THR A 59 -6.22 -1.23 3.69
C THR A 59 -5.80 -1.20 2.22
N THR A 60 -6.63 -1.71 1.32
CA THR A 60 -6.44 -1.64 -0.16
C THR A 60 -6.09 -0.24 -0.65
N ARG A 61 -6.75 0.80 -0.12
CA ARG A 61 -6.45 2.19 -0.49
C ARG A 61 -5.00 2.58 -0.16
N ARG A 62 -4.53 2.23 1.03
CA ARG A 62 -3.14 2.52 1.47
C ARG A 62 -2.14 1.69 0.67
N PHE A 63 -2.48 0.44 0.35
CA PHE A 63 -1.68 -0.40 -0.54
C PHE A 63 -1.51 0.23 -1.92
N ILE A 64 -2.60 0.66 -2.56
CA ILE A 64 -2.57 1.34 -3.86
C ILE A 64 -1.75 2.63 -3.77
N GLU A 65 -1.96 3.45 -2.74
CA GLU A 65 -1.17 4.67 -2.51
C GLU A 65 0.34 4.38 -2.42
N ARG A 66 0.74 3.32 -1.69
CA ARG A 66 2.14 2.91 -1.53
C ARG A 66 2.71 2.30 -2.81
N LEU A 67 1.96 1.45 -3.49
CA LEU A 67 2.34 0.86 -4.78
C LEU A 67 2.73 1.95 -5.79
N TRP A 68 1.90 2.98 -5.93
CA TRP A 68 2.19 4.09 -6.83
C TRP A 68 3.30 5.04 -6.36
N GLN A 69 3.68 5.01 -5.08
CA GLN A 69 4.86 5.72 -4.58
C GLN A 69 6.16 4.99 -4.91
N VAL A 70 6.15 3.64 -4.95
CA VAL A 70 7.35 2.83 -5.18
C VAL A 70 7.62 2.55 -6.65
N ILE A 71 6.58 2.41 -7.50
CA ILE A 71 6.75 2.15 -8.94
C ILE A 71 7.76 3.10 -9.63
N PRO A 72 7.73 4.44 -9.41
CA PRO A 72 8.69 5.35 -10.04
C PRO A 72 10.14 5.17 -9.59
N GLN A 73 10.35 4.50 -8.44
CA GLN A 73 11.67 4.23 -7.86
C GLN A 73 12.19 2.84 -8.26
N SER A 74 11.36 2.02 -8.91
CA SER A 74 11.66 0.66 -9.32
C SER A 74 11.86 0.57 -10.83
N ASN A 75 12.54 -0.47 -11.30
CA ASN A 75 12.82 -0.70 -12.72
C ASN A 75 11.62 -1.34 -13.46
N CYS A 76 10.38 -0.94 -13.13
CA CYS A 76 9.17 -1.46 -13.77
C CYS A 76 9.06 -0.96 -15.22
N ASP A 77 8.86 -1.89 -16.15
CA ASP A 77 8.65 -1.56 -17.55
C ASP A 77 7.25 -1.00 -17.82
N GLN A 78 7.09 -0.29 -18.94
CA GLN A 78 5.81 0.36 -19.28
C GLN A 78 4.65 -0.64 -19.42
N ALA A 79 4.92 -1.88 -19.85
CA ALA A 79 3.90 -2.93 -19.95
C ALA A 79 3.42 -3.37 -18.56
N GLU A 80 4.35 -3.52 -17.60
CA GLU A 80 4.03 -3.87 -16.22
C GLU A 80 3.23 -2.76 -15.54
N ILE A 81 3.68 -1.50 -15.71
CA ILE A 81 2.97 -0.34 -15.17
C ILE A 81 1.53 -0.27 -15.71
N ARG A 82 1.30 -0.58 -16.99
CA ARG A 82 -0.05 -0.62 -17.58
C ARG A 82 -0.91 -1.73 -16.98
N SER A 83 -0.34 -2.92 -16.78
CA SER A 83 -1.03 -4.04 -16.13
C SER A 83 -1.45 -3.66 -14.70
N LEU A 84 -0.51 -3.09 -13.93
CA LEU A 84 -0.75 -2.60 -12.59
C LEU A 84 -1.78 -1.46 -12.55
N ALA A 85 -1.77 -0.54 -13.53
CA ALA A 85 -2.77 0.54 -13.64
C ALA A 85 -4.19 0.02 -13.88
N SER A 86 -4.33 -1.09 -14.61
CA SER A 86 -5.63 -1.71 -14.86
C SER A 86 -6.19 -2.38 -13.60
N ALA A 87 -5.35 -3.09 -12.85
CA ALA A 87 -5.76 -3.82 -11.64
C ALA A 87 -5.87 -2.92 -10.39
N TYR A 88 -5.02 -1.89 -10.30
CA TYR A 88 -4.90 -1.00 -9.15
C TYR A 88 -5.01 0.46 -9.57
N PRO A 89 -6.22 0.95 -9.88
CA PRO A 89 -6.42 2.31 -10.37
C PRO A 89 -5.87 3.34 -9.39
N HIS A 90 -4.96 4.19 -9.87
CA HIS A 90 -4.43 5.28 -9.07
C HIS A 90 -5.50 6.34 -8.86
N HIS A 91 -6.07 6.38 -7.66
CA HIS A 91 -7.01 7.41 -7.29
C HIS A 91 -6.21 8.69 -6.99
N ARG A 92 -5.98 9.53 -8.01
CA ARG A 92 -5.48 10.88 -7.77
C ARG A 92 -6.47 11.58 -6.85
N ARG A 93 -6.03 11.90 -5.63
CA ARG A 93 -6.79 12.77 -4.75
C ARG A 93 -7.00 14.07 -5.50
N LYS A 94 -8.26 14.38 -5.84
CA LYS A 94 -8.64 15.72 -6.28
C LYS A 94 -8.41 16.63 -5.08
N THR A 95 -7.29 17.34 -5.07
CA THR A 95 -7.09 18.45 -4.15
C THR A 95 -8.11 19.51 -4.54
N ALA A 96 -9.18 19.65 -3.76
CA ALA A 96 -10.10 20.77 -3.89
C ALA A 96 -9.30 22.06 -3.64
N THR A 97 -9.32 22.94 -4.64
CA THR A 97 -8.73 24.28 -4.61
C THR A 97 -9.62 25.22 -3.82
#